data_AF-A0A1F6TRY1-F1
#
_entry.id   AF-A0A1F6TRY1-F1
#
_cell.length_a   1.000
_cell.length_b   1.000
_cell.length_c   1.000
_cell.angle_alpha   90.00
_cell.angle_beta   90.00
_cell.angle_gamma   90.00
#
_symmetry.space_group_name_H-M   'P 1'
#
loop_
_entity.id
_entity.type
_entity.pdbx_description
1 polymer ?
#
loop_
_entity_poly.entity_id
_entity_poly.type
_entity_poly.pdbx_seq_one_letter_code
_entity_poly.pdbx_strand_id
1 'polypeptide(L)'
;MVELFKLKTVAPAQEKRVAPGTNIAFDPGLVAKLKSDHRHLLDTYSHIQTAANTGKYASLPELFTDFQSQLLDHLLTEKVKLYIFLSHQFEADDVTLQIVRDFQREMDGIAKAGLDFVRKYRTTLVDNATVGVFQRELEGIGAAVSKRMQREEEVLYPLYRTM
;
A
#
# COMPACT_ATOMS: atom_id res chain seq x y z
N MET A 1 -22.38 -56.99 7.97
CA MET A 1 -23.27 -55.85 7.72
C MET A 1 -22.44 -54.56 7.81
N VAL A 2 -22.24 -53.94 6.64
CA VAL A 2 -22.15 -52.50 6.33
C VAL A 2 -21.18 -51.60 7.14
N GLU A 3 -20.16 -51.10 6.43
CA GLU A 3 -19.30 -49.94 6.75
C GLU A 3 -20.11 -48.71 7.20
N LEU A 4 -19.61 -47.90 8.14
CA LEU A 4 -19.91 -46.45 8.16
C LEU A 4 -18.93 -45.66 9.03
N PHE A 5 -17.68 -45.54 8.59
CA PHE A 5 -16.78 -44.47 9.00
C PHE A 5 -16.29 -43.75 7.75
N LYS A 6 -16.93 -42.64 7.35
CA LYS A 6 -16.30 -41.43 6.77
C LYS A 6 -17.33 -40.30 6.73
N LEU A 7 -17.31 -39.42 7.73
CA LEU A 7 -17.71 -38.04 7.51
C LEU A 7 -16.43 -37.22 7.46
N LYS A 8 -15.86 -37.16 6.25
CA LYS A 8 -14.91 -36.11 5.90
C LYS A 8 -15.78 -34.88 5.69
N THR A 9 -15.96 -34.08 6.74
CA THR A 9 -16.52 -32.73 6.62
C THR A 9 -15.55 -31.94 5.77
N VAL A 10 -15.82 -31.89 4.46
CA VAL A 10 -15.20 -30.91 3.59
C VAL A 10 -15.78 -29.58 4.05
N ALA A 11 -14.97 -28.77 4.73
CA ALA A 11 -15.30 -27.37 4.97
C ALA A 11 -15.73 -26.78 3.60
N PRO A 12 -16.85 -26.04 3.52
CA PRO A 12 -17.30 -25.51 2.25
C PRO A 12 -16.14 -24.69 1.67
N ALA A 13 -15.74 -25.00 0.43
CA ALA A 13 -14.86 -24.14 -0.32
C ALA A 13 -15.53 -22.77 -0.33
N GLN A 14 -14.92 -21.79 0.35
CA GLN A 14 -15.38 -20.42 0.35
C GLN A 14 -15.56 -20.02 -1.12
N GLU A 15 -16.82 -19.91 -1.57
CA GLU A 15 -17.10 -19.46 -2.93
C GLU A 15 -16.36 -18.14 -3.13
N LYS A 16 -15.53 -18.06 -4.18
CA LYS A 16 -14.81 -16.84 -4.51
C LYS A 16 -15.86 -15.74 -4.72
N ARG A 17 -16.02 -14.86 -3.74
CA ARG A 17 -16.85 -13.66 -3.87
C ARG A 17 -16.18 -12.77 -4.90
N VAL A 18 -16.74 -12.67 -6.09
CA VAL A 18 -16.22 -11.81 -7.16
C VAL A 18 -16.95 -10.47 -7.09
N ALA A 19 -16.22 -9.37 -7.15
CA ALA A 19 -16.82 -8.05 -7.15
C ALA A 19 -17.76 -7.89 -8.37
N PRO A 20 -19.00 -7.41 -8.19
CA PRO A 20 -20.01 -7.33 -9.24
C PRO A 20 -19.51 -6.64 -10.52
N GLY A 21 -19.76 -7.22 -11.69
CA GLY A 21 -19.36 -6.62 -12.98
C GLY A 21 -17.86 -6.68 -13.27
N THR A 22 -17.07 -7.44 -12.49
CA THR A 22 -15.61 -7.62 -12.70
C THR A 22 -15.20 -9.09 -12.65
N ASN A 23 -13.92 -9.37 -12.89
CA ASN A 23 -13.29 -10.67 -12.63
C ASN A 23 -12.40 -10.65 -11.37
N ILE A 24 -12.54 -9.64 -10.51
CA ILE A 24 -11.70 -9.47 -9.33
C ILE A 24 -12.36 -10.21 -8.17
N ALA A 25 -11.76 -11.34 -7.80
CA ALA A 25 -12.17 -12.13 -6.65
C ALA A 25 -11.63 -11.55 -5.34
N PHE A 26 -12.40 -11.69 -4.28
CA PHE A 26 -11.96 -11.53 -2.91
C PHE A 26 -10.75 -12.43 -2.66
N ASP A 27 -9.70 -11.81 -2.16
CA ASP A 27 -8.45 -12.45 -1.74
C ASP A 27 -8.28 -12.26 -0.22
N PRO A 28 -8.41 -13.34 0.58
CA PRO A 28 -8.25 -13.27 2.03
C PRO A 28 -6.80 -12.94 2.46
N GLY A 29 -5.81 -13.13 1.58
CA GLY A 29 -4.42 -12.79 1.82
C GLY A 29 -4.06 -11.33 1.51
N LEU A 30 -4.94 -10.59 0.84
CA LEU A 30 -4.64 -9.26 0.31
C LEU A 30 -4.19 -8.28 1.40
N VAL A 31 -4.93 -8.19 2.52
CA VAL A 31 -4.58 -7.26 3.61
C VAL A 31 -3.25 -7.63 4.23
N ALA A 32 -2.95 -8.92 4.39
CA ALA A 32 -1.67 -9.36 4.93
C ALA A 32 -0.50 -8.96 4.00
N LYS A 33 -0.69 -9.09 2.69
CA LYS A 33 0.26 -8.62 1.67
C LYS A 33 0.47 -7.11 1.77
N LEU A 34 -0.60 -6.31 1.74
CA LEU A 34 -0.50 -4.84 1.75
C LEU A 34 0.21 -4.32 3.01
N LYS A 35 -0.10 -4.91 4.19
CA LYS A 35 0.64 -4.60 5.43
C LYS A 35 2.11 -5.02 5.38
N SER A 36 2.45 -6.05 4.61
CA SER A 36 3.85 -6.39 4.37
C SER A 36 4.53 -5.37 3.47
N ASP A 37 3.86 -4.95 2.39
CA ASP A 37 4.33 -3.90 1.51
C ASP A 37 4.60 -2.60 2.30
N HIS A 38 3.71 -2.22 3.25
CA HIS A 38 3.93 -1.10 4.17
C HIS A 38 5.22 -1.22 4.97
N ARG A 39 5.48 -2.39 5.56
CA ARG A 39 6.71 -2.62 6.34
C ARG A 39 7.96 -2.48 5.48
N HIS A 40 7.95 -3.01 4.26
CA HIS A 40 9.08 -2.89 3.34
C HIS A 40 9.34 -1.44 2.94
N LEU A 41 8.28 -0.69 2.63
CA LEU A 41 8.37 0.75 2.33
C LEU A 41 8.95 1.55 3.51
N LEU A 42 8.51 1.28 4.74
CA LEU A 42 9.00 1.94 5.95
C LEU A 42 10.46 1.56 6.29
N ASP A 43 10.86 0.33 6.00
CA ASP A 43 12.24 -0.13 6.16
C ASP A 43 13.19 0.60 5.19
N THR A 44 12.84 0.64 3.90
CA THR A 44 13.61 1.40 2.90
C THR A 44 13.63 2.90 3.22
N TYR A 45 12.51 3.48 3.69
CA TYR A 45 12.48 4.86 4.18
C TYR A 45 13.47 5.08 5.33
N SER A 46 13.54 4.16 6.30
CA SER A 46 14.47 4.24 7.43
C SER A 46 15.94 4.13 6.97
N HIS A 47 16.22 3.33 5.95
CA HIS A 47 17.55 3.28 5.32
C HIS A 47 17.91 4.59 4.62
N ILE A 48 16.97 5.24 3.92
CA ILE A 48 17.18 6.56 3.30
C ILE A 48 17.51 7.60 4.37
N GLN A 49 16.74 7.65 5.46
CA GLN A 49 17.00 8.55 6.58
C GLN A 49 18.39 8.30 7.19
N THR A 50 18.73 7.04 7.44
CA THR A 50 20.02 6.65 8.02
C THR A 50 21.19 7.05 7.11
N ALA A 51 21.05 6.84 5.80
CA ALA A 51 22.06 7.22 4.82
C ALA A 51 22.30 8.74 4.83
N ALA A 52 21.24 9.54 4.86
CA ALA A 52 21.34 10.99 4.94
C ALA A 52 21.96 11.46 6.27
N ASN A 53 21.53 10.88 7.40
CA ASN A 53 22.04 11.25 8.72
C ASN A 53 23.51 10.88 8.94
N THR A 54 24.00 9.84 8.27
CA THR A 54 25.38 9.35 8.39
C THR A 54 26.29 9.78 7.26
N GLY A 55 25.82 10.67 6.38
CA GLY A 55 26.59 11.19 5.25
C GLY A 55 26.88 10.18 4.13
N LYS A 56 26.16 9.05 4.11
CA LYS A 56 26.28 8.00 3.07
C LYS A 56 25.47 8.35 1.82
N TYR A 57 25.67 9.55 1.28
CA TYR A 57 24.84 10.06 0.18
C TYR A 57 24.92 9.20 -1.10
N ALA A 58 26.06 8.54 -1.32
CA ALA A 58 26.27 7.65 -2.47
C ALA A 58 25.29 6.46 -2.53
N SER A 59 24.68 6.06 -1.40
CA SER A 59 23.69 4.97 -1.40
C SER A 59 22.26 5.44 -1.69
N LEU A 60 22.00 6.75 -1.68
CA LEU A 60 20.65 7.28 -1.88
C LEU A 60 20.03 6.91 -3.24
N PRO A 61 20.74 6.94 -4.38
CA PRO A 61 20.14 6.61 -5.68
C PRO A 61 19.58 5.18 -5.77
N GLU A 62 20.29 4.21 -5.18
CA GLU A 62 19.85 2.82 -5.13
C GLU A 62 18.63 2.66 -4.21
N LEU A 63 18.70 3.21 -3.00
CA LEU A 63 17.58 3.21 -2.06
C LEU A 63 16.31 3.86 -2.65
N PHE A 64 16.47 4.92 -3.44
CA PHE A 64 15.35 5.54 -4.15
C PHE A 64 14.79 4.67 -5.26
N THR A 65 15.63 3.90 -5.95
CA THR A 65 15.19 2.95 -6.96
C THR A 65 14.36 1.84 -6.33
N ASP A 66 14.81 1.31 -5.20
CA ASP A 66 14.09 0.28 -4.44
C ASP A 66 12.76 0.81 -3.91
N PHE A 67 12.78 1.98 -3.25
CA PHE A 67 11.57 2.62 -2.73
C PHE A 67 10.55 2.88 -3.84
N GLN A 68 11.01 3.35 -5.01
CA GLN A 68 10.14 3.58 -6.16
C GLN A 68 9.46 2.30 -6.63
N SER A 69 10.20 1.19 -6.76
CA SER A 69 9.65 -0.09 -7.19
C SER A 69 8.60 -0.58 -6.20
N GLN A 70 8.94 -0.60 -4.92
CA GLN A 70 8.04 -1.04 -3.85
C GLN A 70 6.75 -0.21 -3.83
N LEU A 71 6.87 1.12 -3.99
CA LEU A 71 5.72 2.03 -3.97
C LEU A 71 4.80 1.76 -5.16
N LEU A 72 5.36 1.59 -6.37
CA LEU A 72 4.58 1.30 -7.57
C LEU A 72 3.87 -0.06 -7.48
N ASP A 73 4.56 -1.09 -6.97
CA ASP A 73 3.99 -2.42 -6.80
C ASP A 73 2.84 -2.42 -5.76
N HIS A 74 3.03 -1.70 -4.66
CA HIS A 74 2.00 -1.49 -3.64
C HIS A 74 0.77 -0.78 -4.24
N LEU A 75 0.97 0.37 -4.89
CA LEU A 75 -0.10 1.15 -5.51
C LEU A 75 -0.88 0.37 -6.55
N LEU A 76 -0.18 -0.41 -7.39
CA LEU A 76 -0.83 -1.25 -8.40
C LEU A 76 -1.69 -2.33 -7.76
N THR A 77 -1.15 -3.01 -6.73
CA THR A 77 -1.88 -4.04 -5.98
C THR A 77 -3.14 -3.45 -5.37
N GLU A 78 -3.02 -2.34 -4.65
CA GLU A 78 -4.13 -1.69 -3.97
C GLU A 78 -5.20 -1.21 -4.98
N LYS A 79 -4.79 -0.53 -6.04
CA LYS A 79 -5.70 -0.03 -7.09
C LYS A 79 -6.48 -1.14 -7.76
N VAL A 80 -5.82 -2.21 -8.17
CA VAL A 80 -6.46 -3.27 -8.96
C VAL A 80 -7.23 -4.26 -8.08
N LYS A 81 -6.72 -4.60 -6.89
CA LYS A 81 -7.30 -5.66 -6.05
C LYS A 81 -8.24 -5.12 -4.98
N LEU A 82 -7.86 -4.03 -4.30
CA LEU A 82 -8.63 -3.52 -3.17
C LEU A 82 -9.68 -2.51 -3.64
N TYR A 83 -9.24 -1.47 -4.33
CA TYR A 83 -10.07 -0.33 -4.67
C TYR A 83 -11.18 -0.66 -5.67
N ILE A 84 -10.87 -1.38 -6.75
CA ILE A 84 -11.91 -1.83 -7.69
C ILE A 84 -12.89 -2.77 -6.97
N PHE A 85 -12.39 -3.72 -6.17
CA PHE A 85 -13.27 -4.64 -5.44
C PHE A 85 -14.26 -3.89 -4.54
N LEU A 86 -13.77 -3.00 -3.68
CA LEU A 86 -14.61 -2.23 -2.76
C LEU A 86 -15.58 -1.29 -3.50
N SER A 87 -15.13 -0.65 -4.59
CA SER A 87 -15.99 0.27 -5.36
C SER A 87 -17.20 -0.45 -5.95
N HIS A 88 -16.99 -1.66 -6.49
CA HIS A 88 -18.07 -2.47 -7.06
C HIS A 88 -18.92 -3.15 -5.97
N GLN A 89 -18.31 -3.55 -4.85
CA GLN A 89 -19.03 -4.17 -3.75
C GLN A 89 -20.00 -3.21 -3.06
N PHE A 90 -19.66 -1.92 -3.00
CA PHE A 90 -20.46 -0.87 -2.38
C PHE A 90 -21.16 0.05 -3.39
N GLU A 91 -21.33 -0.37 -4.65
CA GLU A 91 -21.95 0.47 -5.70
C GLU A 91 -23.36 0.98 -5.30
N ALA A 92 -24.09 0.19 -4.50
CA ALA A 92 -25.43 0.55 -4.00
C ALA A 92 -25.43 1.25 -2.62
N ASP A 93 -24.27 1.46 -1.99
CA ASP A 93 -24.11 2.18 -0.72
C ASP A 93 -23.30 3.46 -0.97
N ASP A 94 -24.00 4.54 -1.29
CA ASP A 94 -23.40 5.82 -1.65
C ASP A 94 -22.42 6.36 -0.59
N VAL A 95 -22.72 6.14 0.69
CA VAL A 95 -21.89 6.63 1.79
C VAL A 95 -20.57 5.87 1.82
N THR A 96 -20.62 4.54 1.83
CA THR A 96 -19.40 3.72 1.85
C THR A 96 -18.61 3.86 0.56
N LEU A 97 -19.28 3.96 -0.59
CA LEU A 97 -18.65 4.22 -1.87
C LEU A 97 -17.91 5.57 -1.89
N GLN A 98 -18.50 6.61 -1.30
CA GLN A 98 -17.85 7.91 -1.18
C GLN A 98 -16.58 7.84 -0.33
N ILE A 99 -16.61 7.09 0.79
CA ILE A 99 -15.41 6.84 1.62
C ILE A 99 -14.31 6.20 0.78
N VAL A 100 -14.62 5.13 0.03
CA VAL A 100 -13.64 4.45 -0.84
C VAL A 100 -13.05 5.42 -1.87
N ARG A 101 -13.88 6.25 -2.51
CA ARG A 101 -13.43 7.26 -3.48
C ARG A 101 -12.57 8.35 -2.86
N ASP A 102 -12.85 8.74 -1.63
CA ASP A 102 -12.03 9.73 -0.89
C ASP A 102 -10.64 9.18 -0.62
N PHE A 103 -10.55 7.92 -0.18
CA PHE A 103 -9.29 7.21 0.01
C PHE A 103 -8.47 7.11 -1.29
N GLN A 104 -9.11 6.83 -2.43
CA GLN A 104 -8.45 6.81 -3.74
C GLN A 104 -7.84 8.18 -4.09
N ARG A 105 -8.62 9.27 -3.94
CA ARG A 105 -8.15 10.63 -4.28
C ARG A 105 -6.99 11.08 -3.40
N GLU A 106 -7.05 10.77 -2.11
CA GLU A 106 -5.95 11.05 -1.19
C GLU A 106 -4.69 10.25 -1.57
N MET A 107 -4.85 8.97 -1.91
CA MET A 107 -3.74 8.12 -2.34
C MET A 107 -3.06 8.64 -3.60
N ASP A 108 -3.83 9.05 -4.61
CA ASP A 108 -3.27 9.61 -5.85
C ASP A 108 -2.40 10.85 -5.57
N GLY A 109 -2.82 11.72 -4.64
CA GLY A 109 -2.05 12.89 -4.22
C GLY A 109 -0.74 12.53 -3.51
N ILE A 110 -0.79 11.59 -2.57
CA ILE A 110 0.39 11.13 -1.80
C ILE A 110 1.37 10.36 -2.69
N ALA A 111 0.85 9.47 -3.55
CA ALA A 111 1.63 8.73 -4.53
C ALA A 111 2.38 9.67 -5.47
N LYS A 112 1.70 10.71 -5.97
CA LYS A 112 2.32 11.73 -6.81
C LYS A 112 3.45 12.45 -6.07
N ALA A 113 3.21 12.92 -4.84
CA ALA A 113 4.22 13.62 -4.05
C ALA A 113 5.45 12.74 -3.78
N GLY A 114 5.25 11.46 -3.41
CA GLY A 114 6.33 10.52 -3.17
C GLY A 114 7.15 10.22 -4.43
N LEU A 115 6.48 9.98 -5.57
CA LEU A 115 7.17 9.72 -6.85
C LEU A 115 7.92 10.95 -7.36
N ASP A 116 7.36 12.15 -7.19
CA ASP A 116 8.03 13.41 -7.56
C ASP A 116 9.27 13.65 -6.69
N PHE A 117 9.19 13.35 -5.39
CA PHE A 117 10.34 13.40 -4.47
C PHE A 117 11.46 12.44 -4.89
N VAL A 118 11.12 11.18 -5.18
CA VAL A 118 12.06 10.18 -5.71
C VAL A 118 12.71 10.69 -6.99
N ARG A 119 11.92 11.17 -7.96
CA ARG A 119 12.44 11.68 -9.24
C ARG A 119 13.41 12.83 -9.06
N LYS A 120 13.11 13.76 -8.15
CA LYS A 120 14.00 14.89 -7.81
C LYS A 120 15.34 14.41 -7.28
N TYR A 121 15.35 13.54 -6.27
CA TYR A 121 16.59 13.15 -5.58
C TYR A 121 17.36 12.00 -6.23
N ARG A 122 16.84 11.41 -7.31
CA ARG A 122 17.62 10.56 -8.21
C ARG A 122 18.60 11.34 -9.11
N THR A 123 18.34 12.62 -9.36
CA THR A 123 19.17 13.47 -10.23
C THR A 123 19.78 14.66 -9.51
N THR A 124 19.25 15.02 -8.34
CA THR A 124 19.78 16.10 -7.50
C THR A 124 20.84 15.56 -6.55
N LEU A 125 22.03 16.18 -6.55
CA LEU A 125 23.09 15.85 -5.60
C LEU A 125 22.67 16.18 -4.17
N VAL A 126 22.75 15.17 -3.30
CA VAL A 126 22.66 15.35 -1.84
C VAL A 126 24.07 15.31 -1.28
N ASP A 127 24.44 16.35 -0.54
CA ASP A 127 25.73 16.48 0.13
C ASP A 127 25.56 17.22 1.47
N ASN A 128 26.66 17.49 2.18
CA ASN A 128 26.62 18.18 3.47
C ASN A 128 25.99 19.59 3.39
N ALA A 129 26.01 20.25 2.22
CA ALA A 129 25.42 21.56 2.06
C ALA A 129 23.90 21.48 1.81
N THR A 130 23.42 20.41 1.15
CA THR A 130 22.01 20.28 0.76
C THR A 130 21.19 19.30 1.62
N VAL A 131 21.84 18.47 2.44
CA VAL A 131 21.20 17.41 3.24
C VAL A 131 20.09 17.94 4.16
N GLY A 132 20.26 19.14 4.73
CA GLY A 132 19.24 19.72 5.62
C GLY A 132 17.93 20.06 4.90
N VAL A 133 17.99 20.45 3.62
CA VAL A 133 16.77 20.66 2.80
C VAL A 133 16.14 19.31 2.47
N PHE A 134 16.98 18.36 2.03
CA PHE A 134 16.56 17.00 1.72
C PHE A 134 15.83 16.33 2.90
N GLN A 135 16.39 16.39 4.11
CA GLN A 135 15.81 15.77 5.31
C GLN A 135 14.43 16.35 5.64
N ARG A 136 14.25 17.68 5.55
CA ARG A 136 12.95 18.31 5.80
C ARG A 136 11.89 17.86 4.80
N GLU A 137 12.25 17.75 3.52
CA GLU A 137 11.34 17.23 2.51
C GLU A 137 11.02 15.74 2.72
N LEU A 138 12.03 14.94 3.07
CA LEU A 138 11.88 13.51 3.39
C LEU A 138 10.96 13.28 4.61
N GLU A 139 11.06 14.10 5.64
CA GLU A 139 10.18 14.06 6.81
C GLU A 139 8.72 14.35 6.43
N GLY A 140 8.49 15.37 5.60
CA GLY A 140 7.15 15.69 5.11
C GLY A 140 6.51 14.54 4.34
N ILE A 141 7.26 13.89 3.45
CA ILE A 141 6.80 12.70 2.72
C ILE A 141 6.54 11.54 3.68
N GLY A 142 7.46 11.25 4.60
CA GLY A 142 7.31 10.16 5.56
C GLY A 142 6.07 10.31 6.45
N ALA A 143 5.79 11.53 6.92
CA ALA A 143 4.61 11.83 7.71
C ALA A 143 3.31 11.60 6.93
N ALA A 144 3.25 12.06 5.66
CA ALA A 144 2.08 11.87 4.81
C ALA A 144 1.81 10.39 4.51
N VAL A 145 2.85 9.64 4.12
CA VAL A 145 2.76 8.20 3.83
C VAL A 145 2.35 7.41 5.07
N SER A 146 2.97 7.67 6.23
CA SER A 146 2.66 6.95 7.48
C SER A 146 1.22 7.18 7.94
N LYS A 147 0.75 8.44 7.91
CA LYS A 147 -0.64 8.78 8.24
C LYS A 147 -1.63 8.06 7.32
N ARG A 148 -1.31 7.97 6.04
CA ARG A 148 -2.14 7.32 5.04
C ARG A 148 -2.18 5.80 5.23
N MET A 149 -1.03 5.16 5.48
CA MET A 149 -0.97 3.73 5.82
C MET A 149 -1.79 3.39 7.07
N GLN A 150 -1.70 4.22 8.11
CA GLN A 150 -2.50 4.07 9.33
C GLN A 150 -4.00 4.10 9.03
N ARG A 151 -4.45 5.07 8.22
CA ARG A 151 -5.87 5.21 7.88
C ARG A 151 -6.40 4.04 7.04
N GLU A 152 -5.60 3.47 6.14
CA GLU A 152 -6.01 2.24 5.45
C GLU A 152 -6.22 1.10 6.44
N GLU A 153 -5.26 0.93 7.36
CA GLU A 153 -5.30 -0.16 8.34
C GLU A 153 -6.46 -0.05 9.32
N GLU A 154 -6.83 1.17 9.70
CA GLU A 154 -7.90 1.46 10.67
C GLU A 154 -9.29 1.55 10.05
N VAL A 155 -9.40 1.87 8.76
CA VAL A 155 -10.69 2.16 8.11
C VAL A 155 -10.92 1.29 6.88
N LEU A 156 -10.01 1.31 5.91
CA LEU A 156 -10.23 0.67 4.61
C LEU A 156 -10.13 -0.86 4.68
N TYR A 157 -9.14 -1.38 5.39
CA TYR A 157 -8.94 -2.83 5.55
C TYR A 157 -10.05 -3.51 6.35
N PRO A 158 -10.62 -2.90 7.40
CA PRO A 158 -11.83 -3.40 8.03
C PRO A 158 -13.01 -3.56 7.06
N LEU A 159 -13.28 -2.59 6.18
CA LEU A 159 -14.35 -2.69 5.17
C LEU A 159 -14.15 -3.89 4.24
N TYR A 160 -12.90 -4.17 3.86
CA TYR A 160 -12.58 -5.33 3.03
C TYR A 160 -12.68 -6.66 3.79
N ARG A 161 -12.30 -6.71 5.07
CA ARG A 161 -12.29 -7.96 5.85
C ARG A 161 -13.68 -8.46 6.26
N THR A 162 -14.70 -7.61 6.24
CA THR A 162 -16.08 -8.01 6.49
C THR A 162 -16.75 -8.70 5.29
N MET A 163 -16.03 -8.78 4.16
CA MET A 163 -16.51 -9.37 2.91
C MET A 163 -16.35 -10.88 2.82
#